data_AF-A0A9W9D425-F1
#
_entry.id   AF-A0A9W9D425-F1
#
_cell.length_a   1.000
_cell.length_b   1.000
_cell.length_c   1.000
_cell.angle_alpha   90.00
_cell.angle_beta   90.00
_cell.angle_gamma   90.00
#
_symmetry.space_group_name_H-M   'P 1'
#
loop_
_entity.id
_entity.type
_entity.pdbx_description
1 polymer ?
#
loop_
_entity_poly.entity_id
_entity_poly.type
_entity_poly.pdbx_seq_one_letter_code
_entity_poly.pdbx_strand_id
1 'polypeptide(L)'
;MTESSIAGECFEHLVEYALAVCKECGHGVLPGQVKSHVQRAHPAKRKQAELIADEVSSWAGLVEFASELEVPSQVVEPIQQLPVYADGLSCQLDPSRCRQIFRSERVMKNHWRDAHDWSVAGKSGRPTRVQQKSIQDRISKNCKIVHCQRLMVQGQGSQYFEVHQPGDDGPEPVPIDGDAAWAQVGEQMAKAWASVETRAQNTIQAGETDEVNPWLERTQWLPYLVGMERPELMACIEEPVAEPDPRQEQQAEPVEAAMWAAMEGLARFSQASVIHRIGVFVRLEAIRTEKHQTRFRPLQPYMDEKSIVEHVRPWQQILMFFARTQREHAWKSPAYRFTRRQRETWEALVKAAEKSVERDEAEEEEEEEQMEVEEGEDETMADVDEAIEEMETHTDEPTANAISEPQTLSSIEKACLAFCIALLSQSITRKEYDSPMVCALAVLGVKEDGWKGPEQYPPVLSAVIKVARFMVVQQALELSGPLDDEDEFDSDSAYESDDSSNPARRQRKGCLQFMQEMMDRFMVRGSHSPMQ
;
A
#
# COMPACT_ATOMS: atom_id res chain seq x y z
N MET A 1 2.63 27.97 49.31
CA MET A 1 3.19 28.46 48.06
C MET A 1 4.60 27.90 47.97
N THR A 2 4.74 26.68 47.47
CA THR A 2 6.03 26.03 47.26
C THR A 2 6.59 26.57 45.96
N GLU A 3 7.75 27.22 46.02
CA GLU A 3 8.52 27.59 44.83
C GLU A 3 8.68 26.33 43.96
N SER A 4 8.13 26.38 42.73
CA SER A 4 8.23 25.26 41.79
C SER A 4 9.70 25.12 41.42
N SER A 5 10.33 24.09 41.95
CA SER A 5 11.73 23.81 41.68
C SER A 5 11.87 23.13 40.32
N ILE A 6 12.94 23.44 39.57
CA ILE A 6 13.11 22.98 38.18
C ILE A 6 13.12 21.44 38.10
N ALA A 7 13.66 20.74 39.11
CA ALA A 7 13.55 19.28 39.13
C ALA A 7 12.14 18.78 39.43
N GLY A 8 11.35 19.50 40.24
CA GLY A 8 9.95 19.18 40.52
C GLY A 8 9.03 19.37 39.31
N GLU A 9 9.45 20.11 38.29
CA GLU A 9 8.75 20.23 37.00
C GLU A 9 8.99 19.00 36.11
N CYS A 10 10.18 18.40 36.16
CA CYS A 10 10.57 17.27 35.32
C CYS A 10 10.38 15.89 35.97
N PHE A 11 10.52 15.83 37.30
CA PHE A 11 10.49 14.61 38.09
C PHE A 11 9.50 14.70 39.24
N GLU A 12 9.01 13.55 39.65
CA GLU A 12 8.20 13.36 40.84
C GLU A 12 8.87 12.38 41.79
N HIS A 13 8.83 12.66 43.09
CA HIS A 13 9.37 11.77 44.09
C HIS A 13 8.29 10.75 44.51
N LEU A 14 8.45 9.51 44.04
CA LEU A 14 7.62 8.39 44.44
C LEU A 14 8.15 7.81 45.76
N VAL A 15 7.75 8.43 46.87
CA VAL A 15 8.27 8.16 48.22
C VAL A 15 8.11 6.69 48.64
N GLU A 16 6.99 6.07 48.31
CA GLU A 16 6.71 4.66 48.67
C GLU A 16 7.74 3.68 48.09
N TYR A 17 8.29 4.00 46.92
CA TYR A 17 9.27 3.19 46.22
C TYR A 17 10.66 3.80 46.23
N ALA A 18 10.86 4.89 47.00
CA ALA A 18 12.14 5.59 47.10
C ALA A 18 12.72 5.95 45.71
N LEU A 19 11.87 6.37 44.77
CA LEU A 19 12.24 6.48 43.34
C LEU A 19 11.88 7.83 42.76
N ALA A 20 12.75 8.39 41.92
CA ALA A 20 12.43 9.57 41.12
C ALA A 20 11.82 9.13 39.80
N VAL A 21 10.60 9.60 39.49
CA VAL A 21 9.86 9.26 38.27
C VAL A 21 9.89 10.45 37.32
N CYS A 22 10.33 10.23 36.07
CA CYS A 22 10.25 11.28 35.05
C CYS A 22 8.79 11.45 34.62
N LYS A 23 8.26 12.68 34.71
CA LYS A 23 6.86 12.98 34.39
C LYS A 23 6.53 12.81 32.90
N GLU A 24 7.47 13.12 32.02
CA GLU A 24 7.29 12.98 30.57
C GLU A 24 7.46 11.53 30.10
N CYS A 25 8.45 10.80 30.64
CA CYS A 25 8.71 9.41 30.22
C CYS A 25 7.88 8.36 30.98
N GLY A 26 7.30 8.72 32.13
CA GLY A 26 6.47 7.83 32.93
C GLY A 26 7.23 6.62 33.50
N HIS A 27 8.49 6.78 33.88
CA HIS A 27 9.25 5.71 34.53
C HIS A 27 10.29 6.24 35.51
N GLY A 28 10.68 5.37 36.44
CA GLY A 28 11.72 5.61 37.42
C GLY A 28 13.10 5.80 36.79
N VAL A 29 13.89 6.67 37.41
CA VAL A 29 15.28 6.99 37.06
C VAL A 29 16.06 7.10 38.36
N LEU A 30 17.17 6.35 38.47
CA LEU A 30 18.04 6.43 39.64
C LEU A 30 18.76 7.78 39.71
N PRO A 31 19.08 8.31 40.91
CA PRO A 31 19.75 9.61 41.08
C PRO A 31 21.00 9.77 40.19
N GLY A 32 21.89 8.77 40.19
CA GLY A 32 23.11 8.77 39.37
C GLY A 32 22.88 8.72 37.85
N GLN A 33 21.65 8.45 37.41
CA GLN A 33 21.27 8.36 36.00
C GLN A 33 20.44 9.55 35.52
N VAL A 34 19.97 10.44 36.41
CA VAL A 34 19.11 11.58 36.05
C VAL A 34 19.74 12.45 34.98
N LYS A 35 21.01 12.83 35.14
CA LYS A 35 21.72 13.66 34.16
C LYS A 35 21.75 13.03 32.77
N SER A 36 22.14 11.75 32.69
CA SER A 36 22.30 11.07 31.40
C SER A 36 20.94 10.77 30.75
N HIS A 37 19.92 10.48 31.55
CA HIS A 37 18.53 10.36 31.11
C HIS A 37 18.04 11.67 30.51
N VAL A 38 18.13 12.78 31.25
CA VAL A 38 17.65 14.10 30.79
C VAL A 38 18.35 14.54 29.51
N GLN A 39 19.64 14.27 29.34
CA GLN A 39 20.36 14.62 28.11
C GLN A 39 19.99 13.76 26.89
N ARG A 40 19.50 12.55 27.10
CA ARG A 40 19.17 11.61 26.01
C ARG A 40 17.69 11.64 25.64
N ALA A 41 16.82 11.73 26.65
CA ALA A 41 15.37 11.67 26.48
C ALA A 41 14.75 13.05 26.25
N HIS A 42 15.39 14.12 26.76
CA HIS A 42 14.81 15.47 26.76
C HIS A 42 15.70 16.47 26.02
N PRO A 43 15.15 17.54 25.41
CA PRO A 43 15.91 18.59 24.73
C PRO A 43 16.57 19.58 25.72
N ALA A 44 17.32 19.07 26.70
CA ALA A 44 17.93 19.85 27.78
C ALA A 44 19.43 20.08 27.56
N LYS A 45 19.89 21.32 27.82
CA LYS A 45 21.33 21.65 27.78
C LYS A 45 22.07 20.98 28.95
N ARG A 46 23.35 20.62 28.76
CA ARG A 46 24.19 19.96 29.78
C ARG A 46 24.11 20.60 31.17
N LYS A 47 24.21 21.94 31.24
CA LYS A 47 24.17 22.69 32.51
C LYS A 47 22.82 22.57 33.22
N GLN A 48 21.73 22.52 32.47
CA GLN A 48 20.38 22.34 33.01
C GLN A 48 20.19 20.91 33.52
N ALA A 49 20.66 19.91 32.77
CA ALA A 49 20.63 18.52 33.20
C ALA A 49 21.48 18.27 34.47
N GLU A 50 22.60 18.99 34.63
CA GLU A 50 23.41 18.97 35.86
C GLU A 50 22.63 19.53 37.06
N LEU A 51 22.01 20.71 36.92
CA LEU A 51 21.22 21.30 37.99
C LEU A 51 20.05 20.40 38.42
N ILE A 52 19.34 19.81 37.45
CA ILE A 52 18.23 18.87 37.73
C ILE A 52 18.77 17.64 38.46
N ALA A 53 19.90 17.07 38.03
CA ALA A 53 20.47 15.89 38.65
C ALA A 53 20.97 16.14 40.08
N ASP A 54 21.63 17.28 40.32
CA ASP A 54 22.11 17.67 41.65
C ASP A 54 20.93 17.86 42.60
N GLU A 55 19.84 18.46 42.13
CA GLU A 55 18.63 18.67 42.92
C GLU A 55 17.90 17.36 43.22
N VAL A 56 17.66 16.49 42.23
CA VAL A 56 17.04 15.17 42.48
C VAL A 56 17.90 14.34 43.43
N SER A 57 19.23 14.40 43.31
CA SER A 57 20.14 13.69 44.21
C SER A 57 20.10 14.21 45.65
N SER A 58 19.57 15.41 45.88
CA SER A 58 19.36 15.97 47.23
C SER A 58 18.05 15.51 47.88
N TRP A 59 17.16 14.85 47.13
CA TRP A 59 15.91 14.31 47.69
C TRP A 59 16.21 13.18 48.67
N ALA A 60 15.67 13.32 49.88
CA ALA A 60 15.89 12.34 50.93
C ALA A 60 15.16 11.03 50.64
N GLY A 61 15.86 9.91 50.78
CA GLY A 61 15.26 8.57 50.71
C GLY A 61 15.13 7.98 49.32
N LEU A 62 15.92 8.44 48.34
CA LEU A 62 16.02 7.77 47.03
C LEU A 62 16.96 6.56 47.09
N VAL A 63 16.62 5.47 46.39
CA VAL A 63 17.53 4.33 46.20
C VAL A 63 18.68 4.70 45.27
N GLU A 64 19.91 4.36 45.65
CA GLU A 64 21.10 4.63 44.82
C GLU A 64 21.32 3.54 43.77
N PHE A 65 20.92 2.30 44.08
CA PHE A 65 21.16 1.14 43.24
C PHE A 65 19.85 0.40 42.91
N ALA A 66 19.74 -0.04 41.65
CA ALA A 66 18.59 -0.82 41.17
C ALA A 66 18.34 -2.10 41.97
N SER A 67 19.36 -2.66 42.61
CA SER A 67 19.27 -3.86 43.43
C SER A 67 18.50 -3.67 44.74
N GLU A 68 18.37 -2.43 45.20
CA GLU A 68 17.63 -2.06 46.42
C GLU A 68 16.14 -1.85 46.15
N LEU A 69 15.73 -1.82 44.88
CA LEU A 69 14.34 -1.60 44.49
C LEU A 69 13.51 -2.86 44.67
N GLU A 70 12.49 -2.77 45.53
CA GLU A 70 11.51 -3.83 45.73
C GLU A 70 10.31 -3.62 44.79
N VAL A 71 10.14 -4.53 43.83
CA VAL A 71 8.98 -4.53 42.93
C VAL A 71 7.81 -5.24 43.62
N PRO A 72 6.57 -4.70 43.56
CA PRO A 72 5.40 -5.37 44.13
C PRO A 72 5.24 -6.80 43.59
N SER A 73 5.08 -7.75 44.52
CA SER A 73 4.84 -9.16 44.18
C SER A 73 3.36 -9.58 44.29
N GLN A 74 2.53 -8.65 44.75
CA GLN A 74 1.08 -8.75 44.90
C GLN A 74 0.40 -7.66 44.08
N VAL A 75 -0.90 -7.83 43.81
CA VAL A 75 -1.69 -6.83 43.10
C VAL A 75 -1.82 -5.58 43.98
N VAL A 76 -1.46 -4.42 43.44
CA VAL A 76 -1.51 -3.13 44.14
C VAL A 76 -2.43 -2.15 43.40
N GLU A 77 -2.81 -1.05 44.05
CA GLU A 77 -3.48 0.05 43.36
C GLU A 77 -2.56 0.66 42.30
N PRO A 78 -3.11 1.14 41.16
CA PRO A 78 -2.33 1.83 40.15
C PRO A 78 -1.56 3.03 40.72
N ILE A 79 -0.23 3.02 40.52
CA ILE A 79 0.64 4.15 40.86
C ILE A 79 0.40 5.25 39.83
N GLN A 80 -0.19 6.36 40.25
CA GLN A 80 -0.65 7.43 39.34
C GLN A 80 0.46 8.04 38.48
N GLN A 81 1.70 8.01 38.98
CA GLN A 81 2.88 8.56 38.30
C GLN A 81 3.42 7.66 37.19
N LEU A 82 2.88 6.43 37.04
CA LEU A 82 3.35 5.43 36.07
C LEU A 82 2.23 5.05 35.10
N PRO A 83 2.57 4.78 33.82
CA PRO A 83 1.59 4.35 32.83
C PRO A 83 1.04 2.96 33.18
N VAL A 84 -0.28 2.84 33.16
CA VAL A 84 -0.99 1.56 33.27
C VAL A 84 -1.12 0.94 31.88
N TYR A 85 -0.73 -0.33 31.75
CA TYR A 85 -0.84 -1.08 30.51
C TYR A 85 -1.90 -2.17 30.63
N ALA A 86 -2.89 -2.18 29.75
CA ALA A 86 -4.00 -3.15 29.75
C ALA A 86 -3.68 -4.47 29.01
N ASP A 87 -2.57 -4.51 28.27
CA ASP A 87 -2.10 -5.63 27.45
C ASP A 87 -1.07 -6.52 28.18
N GLY A 88 -1.02 -6.48 29.51
CA GLY A 88 -0.14 -7.33 30.30
C GLY A 88 -0.54 -8.81 30.21
N LEU A 89 0.39 -9.69 29.88
CA LEU A 89 0.19 -11.14 29.89
C LEU A 89 0.86 -11.73 31.13
N SER A 90 0.08 -12.20 32.09
CA SER A 90 0.58 -12.97 33.24
C SER A 90 0.70 -14.45 32.89
N CYS A 91 1.87 -15.05 33.16
CA CYS A 91 2.08 -16.48 32.99
C CYS A 91 1.15 -17.29 33.91
N GLN A 92 0.53 -18.37 33.40
CA GLN A 92 -0.35 -19.27 34.15
C GLN A 92 0.12 -20.73 34.17
N LEU A 93 1.34 -21.03 33.70
CA LEU A 93 1.86 -22.41 33.68
C LEU A 93 2.13 -22.96 35.08
N ASP A 94 2.57 -22.11 36.00
CA ASP A 94 2.71 -22.43 37.42
C ASP A 94 2.37 -21.19 38.25
N PRO A 95 1.08 -20.90 38.49
CA PRO A 95 0.65 -19.70 39.22
C PRO A 95 1.20 -19.62 40.65
N SER A 96 1.65 -20.75 41.20
CA SER A 96 2.21 -20.82 42.55
C SER A 96 3.69 -20.39 42.61
N ARG A 97 4.44 -20.55 41.52
CA ARG A 97 5.88 -20.26 41.46
C ARG A 97 6.28 -19.23 40.42
N CYS A 98 5.40 -18.90 39.47
CA CYS A 98 5.66 -17.94 38.42
C CYS A 98 4.57 -16.86 38.38
N ARG A 99 4.99 -15.62 38.65
CA ARG A 99 4.18 -14.41 38.58
C ARG A 99 4.73 -13.41 37.56
N GLN A 100 5.46 -13.92 36.57
CA GLN A 100 6.08 -13.05 35.56
C GLN A 100 5.03 -12.54 34.59
N ILE A 101 5.09 -11.24 34.33
CA ILE A 101 4.17 -10.53 33.43
C ILE A 101 5.00 -9.96 32.27
N PHE A 102 4.50 -10.14 31.05
CA PHE A 102 5.12 -9.61 29.83
C PHE A 102 4.05 -9.02 28.92
N ARG A 103 4.38 -7.95 28.20
CA ARG A 103 3.45 -7.33 27.22
C ARG A 103 3.56 -7.91 25.81
N SER A 104 4.47 -8.85 25.58
CA SER A 104 4.71 -9.46 24.26
C SER A 104 4.55 -10.97 24.33
N GLU A 105 3.67 -11.53 23.50
CA GLU A 105 3.52 -12.99 23.37
C GLU A 105 4.83 -13.67 23.02
N ARG A 106 5.68 -13.05 22.20
CA ARG A 106 6.99 -13.61 21.82
C ARG A 106 7.89 -13.78 23.04
N VAL A 107 7.92 -12.77 23.91
CA VAL A 107 8.70 -12.80 25.15
C VAL A 107 8.11 -13.82 26.13
N MET A 108 6.79 -13.90 26.23
CA MET A 108 6.11 -14.93 27.02
C MET A 108 6.45 -16.35 26.53
N LYS A 109 6.48 -16.57 25.22
CA LYS A 109 6.89 -17.85 24.61
C LYS A 109 8.35 -18.21 24.85
N ASN A 110 9.24 -17.21 25.01
CA ASN A 110 10.62 -17.44 25.42
C ASN A 110 10.65 -17.82 26.91
N HIS A 111 9.99 -17.03 27.76
CA HIS A 111 9.88 -17.30 29.19
C HIS A 111 9.35 -18.71 29.50
N TRP A 112 8.32 -19.17 28.80
CA TRP A 112 7.83 -20.54 28.97
C TRP A 112 8.87 -21.61 28.66
N ARG A 113 9.70 -21.40 27.64
CA ARG A 113 10.79 -22.32 27.32
C ARG A 113 11.88 -22.30 28.37
N ASP A 114 12.26 -21.11 28.82
CA ASP A 114 13.42 -20.93 29.70
C ASP A 114 13.12 -21.25 31.17
N ALA A 115 11.91 -20.92 31.64
CA ALA A 115 11.52 -21.05 33.04
C ALA A 115 10.63 -22.27 33.33
N HIS A 116 9.95 -22.82 32.31
CA HIS A 116 8.99 -23.92 32.47
C HIS A 116 9.28 -25.13 31.58
N ASP A 117 10.36 -25.10 30.77
CA ASP A 117 10.66 -26.13 29.76
C ASP A 117 9.46 -26.45 28.84
N TRP A 118 8.57 -25.47 28.65
CA TRP A 118 7.31 -25.65 27.94
C TRP A 118 7.28 -24.84 26.65
N SER A 119 6.79 -25.46 25.57
CA SER A 119 6.65 -24.82 24.25
C SER A 119 5.23 -24.98 23.74
N VAL A 120 4.66 -23.88 23.23
CA VAL A 120 3.31 -23.85 22.65
C VAL A 120 3.19 -24.75 21.42
N ALA A 121 4.25 -24.80 20.61
CA ALA A 121 4.33 -25.56 19.37
C ALA A 121 5.43 -26.65 19.44
N GLY A 122 5.19 -27.76 18.74
CA GLY A 122 6.18 -28.82 18.53
C GLY A 122 7.30 -28.38 17.58
N LYS A 123 8.42 -29.12 17.56
CA LYS A 123 9.56 -28.83 16.68
C LYS A 123 9.21 -29.17 15.21
N SER A 124 9.36 -28.16 14.34
CA SER A 124 9.42 -28.19 12.86
C SER A 124 8.10 -28.14 12.05
N GLY A 125 8.08 -27.27 11.02
CA GLY A 125 7.04 -27.14 10.00
C GLY A 125 6.21 -25.84 10.06
N ARG A 126 5.76 -25.34 8.90
CA ARG A 126 4.79 -24.23 8.81
C ARG A 126 3.44 -24.75 9.34
N PRO A 127 2.85 -24.15 10.40
CA PRO A 127 1.62 -24.67 10.99
C PRO A 127 0.44 -24.58 10.01
N THR A 128 -0.40 -25.61 9.96
CA THR A 128 -1.69 -25.56 9.25
C THR A 128 -2.66 -24.60 9.96
N ARG A 129 -3.71 -24.10 9.27
CA ARG A 129 -4.73 -23.22 9.88
C ARG A 129 -5.34 -23.81 11.18
N VAL A 130 -5.54 -25.12 11.23
CA VAL A 130 -6.05 -25.83 12.43
C VAL A 130 -5.02 -25.83 13.56
N GLN A 131 -3.73 -26.02 13.23
CA GLN A 131 -2.64 -25.96 14.20
C GLN A 131 -2.46 -24.53 14.73
N GLN A 132 -2.64 -23.49 13.90
CA GLN A 132 -2.60 -22.09 14.35
C GLN A 132 -3.69 -21.81 15.39
N LYS A 133 -4.93 -22.26 15.15
CA LYS A 133 -6.02 -22.12 16.13
C LYS A 133 -5.70 -22.82 17.46
N SER A 134 -5.21 -24.06 17.39
CA SER A 134 -4.79 -24.80 18.59
C SER A 134 -3.62 -24.15 19.34
N ILE A 135 -2.68 -23.53 18.62
CA ILE A 135 -1.58 -22.76 19.20
C ILE A 135 -2.14 -21.53 19.93
N GLN A 136 -3.08 -20.80 19.32
CA GLN A 136 -3.70 -19.64 19.96
C GLN A 136 -4.49 -20.03 21.21
N ASP A 137 -5.27 -21.11 21.15
CA ASP A 137 -6.03 -21.60 22.30
C ASP A 137 -5.11 -21.97 23.48
N ARG A 138 -3.94 -22.56 23.19
CA ARG A 138 -2.92 -22.87 24.21
C ARG A 138 -2.29 -21.61 24.81
N ILE A 139 -2.12 -20.55 24.03
CA ILE A 139 -1.60 -19.27 24.54
C ILE A 139 -2.64 -18.65 25.46
N SER A 140 -3.88 -18.51 24.99
CA SER A 140 -5.00 -17.95 25.77
C SER A 140 -5.27 -18.73 27.06
N LYS A 141 -5.06 -20.05 27.05
CA LYS A 141 -5.23 -20.89 28.25
C LYS A 141 -4.12 -20.72 29.29
N ASN A 142 -2.89 -20.42 28.85
CA ASN A 142 -1.73 -20.33 29.74
C ASN A 142 -1.26 -18.89 30.01
N CYS A 143 -2.04 -17.91 29.55
CA CYS A 143 -1.90 -16.48 29.85
C CYS A 143 -3.18 -15.96 30.49
N LYS A 144 -3.04 -15.00 31.40
CA LYS A 144 -4.14 -14.14 31.86
C LYS A 144 -3.83 -12.71 31.44
N ILE A 145 -4.78 -12.02 30.81
CA ILE A 145 -4.67 -10.59 30.54
C ILE A 145 -4.86 -9.83 31.85
N VAL A 146 -3.93 -8.94 32.18
CA VAL A 146 -3.91 -8.17 33.42
C VAL A 146 -3.50 -6.73 33.13
N HIS A 147 -3.96 -5.80 33.98
CA HIS A 147 -3.40 -4.45 34.00
C HIS A 147 -2.06 -4.52 34.73
N CYS A 148 -1.04 -3.88 34.16
CA CYS A 148 0.29 -3.91 34.74
C CYS A 148 1.02 -2.57 34.62
N GLN A 149 1.95 -2.35 35.55
CA GLN A 149 2.87 -1.23 35.56
C GLN A 149 4.30 -1.76 35.71
N ARG A 150 5.29 -0.89 35.50
CA ARG A 150 6.71 -1.18 35.79
C ARG A 150 7.33 0.05 36.42
N LEU A 151 8.25 -0.15 37.36
CA LEU A 151 8.96 0.95 38.00
C LEU A 151 10.08 1.49 37.09
N MET A 152 10.85 0.61 36.45
CA MET A 152 11.97 1.01 35.57
C MET A 152 11.89 0.36 34.18
N VAL A 153 12.63 0.91 33.22
CA VAL A 153 12.65 0.40 31.83
C VAL A 153 13.78 -0.62 31.61
N GLN A 154 14.89 -0.48 32.34
CA GLN A 154 16.09 -1.29 32.18
C GLN A 154 16.67 -1.70 33.54
N GLY A 155 17.37 -2.83 33.56
CA GLY A 155 18.04 -3.35 34.75
C GLY A 155 17.11 -4.05 35.74
N GLN A 156 17.61 -4.28 36.95
CA GLN A 156 16.81 -4.84 38.03
C GLN A 156 15.68 -3.88 38.40
N GLY A 157 14.44 -4.35 38.54
CA GLY A 157 13.27 -3.47 38.69
C GLY A 157 12.52 -3.14 37.39
N SER A 158 12.96 -3.66 36.24
CA SER A 158 12.25 -3.54 34.96
C SER A 158 11.09 -4.52 34.78
N GLN A 159 10.78 -5.29 35.81
CA GLN A 159 9.73 -6.31 35.79
C GLN A 159 8.36 -5.63 35.86
N TYR A 160 7.38 -6.21 35.17
CA TYR A 160 5.99 -5.79 35.27
C TYR A 160 5.34 -6.43 36.50
N PHE A 161 4.50 -5.66 37.19
CA PHE A 161 3.66 -6.13 38.29
C PHE A 161 2.19 -5.82 38.01
N GLU A 162 1.29 -6.67 38.50
CA GLU A 162 -0.16 -6.55 38.29
C GLU A 162 -0.72 -5.42 39.18
N VAL A 163 -1.63 -4.63 38.62
CA VAL A 163 -2.35 -3.58 39.35
C VAL A 163 -3.86 -3.78 39.24
N HIS A 164 -4.61 -3.28 40.22
CA HIS A 164 -6.06 -3.26 40.14
C HIS A 164 -6.51 -2.48 38.90
N GLN A 165 -7.67 -2.86 38.35
CA GLN A 165 -8.32 -2.05 37.35
C GLN A 165 -8.61 -0.68 38.00
N PRO A 166 -8.18 0.44 37.41
CA PRO A 166 -8.44 1.75 37.99
C PRO A 166 -9.95 1.88 38.26
N GLY A 167 -10.31 2.02 39.53
CA GLY A 167 -11.68 2.16 39.98
C GLY A 167 -12.29 3.43 39.40
N ASP A 168 -13.53 3.32 38.98
CA ASP A 168 -14.37 4.42 38.49
C ASP A 168 -14.77 5.32 39.67
N ASP A 169 -13.80 6.03 40.28
CA ASP A 169 -14.06 7.11 41.23
C ASP A 169 -14.41 8.40 40.46
N GLY A 170 -15.50 8.33 39.68
CA GLY A 170 -16.24 9.49 39.25
C GLY A 170 -17.06 10.05 40.42
N PRO A 171 -17.24 11.37 40.56
CA PRO A 171 -18.09 11.93 41.60
C PRO A 171 -19.51 11.37 41.47
N GLU A 172 -20.04 10.89 42.59
CA GLU A 172 -21.34 10.24 42.76
C GLU A 172 -22.46 10.96 41.95
N PRO A 173 -23.12 10.28 41.00
CA PRO A 173 -24.16 10.91 40.20
C PRO A 173 -25.43 11.00 41.05
N VAL A 174 -25.79 12.23 41.38
CA VAL A 174 -27.13 12.57 41.85
C VAL A 174 -28.12 12.11 40.78
N PRO A 175 -29.17 11.33 41.12
CA PRO A 175 -30.05 10.75 40.11
C PRO A 175 -30.90 11.84 39.46
N ILE A 176 -30.61 12.16 38.20
CA ILE A 176 -31.51 12.93 37.33
C ILE A 176 -31.55 12.23 35.96
N ASP A 177 -32.67 11.54 35.76
CA ASP A 177 -33.32 11.14 34.51
C ASP A 177 -32.52 11.39 33.20
N GLY A 178 -31.70 10.41 32.79
CA GLY A 178 -30.89 10.49 31.57
C GLY A 178 -29.97 9.32 31.23
N ASP A 179 -30.08 8.16 31.89
CA ASP A 179 -29.12 7.04 31.82
C ASP A 179 -28.87 6.50 30.40
N ALA A 180 -29.88 6.53 29.53
CA ALA A 180 -29.72 6.07 28.15
C ALA A 180 -28.81 7.00 27.32
N ALA A 181 -28.82 8.31 27.59
CA ALA A 181 -28.01 9.28 26.87
C ALA A 181 -26.53 9.19 27.26
N TRP A 182 -26.22 8.95 28.54
CA TRP A 182 -24.86 8.84 29.03
C TRP A 182 -24.20 7.50 28.68
N ALA A 183 -24.95 6.39 28.68
CA ALA A 183 -24.45 5.11 28.19
C ALA A 183 -24.08 5.19 26.69
N GLN A 184 -24.91 5.87 25.89
CA GLN A 184 -24.65 6.11 24.48
C GLN A 184 -23.41 7.00 24.24
N VAL A 185 -23.22 8.04 25.05
CA VAL A 185 -22.02 8.91 25.00
C VAL A 185 -20.76 8.15 25.43
N GLY A 186 -20.85 7.32 26.48
CA GLY A 186 -19.74 6.48 26.94
C GLY A 186 -19.32 5.43 25.91
N GLU A 187 -20.29 4.76 25.26
CA GLU A 187 -20.02 3.82 24.17
C GLU A 187 -19.45 4.53 22.93
N GLN A 188 -19.94 5.72 22.60
CA GLN A 188 -19.38 6.56 21.53
C GLN A 188 -17.95 7.01 21.85
N MET A 189 -17.66 7.38 23.10
CA MET A 189 -16.30 7.70 23.54
C MET A 189 -15.38 6.47 23.46
N ALA A 190 -15.80 5.30 23.96
CA ALA A 190 -15.00 4.08 23.86
C ALA A 190 -14.71 3.70 22.40
N LYS A 191 -15.70 3.81 21.52
CA LYS A 191 -15.53 3.63 20.07
C LYS A 191 -14.59 4.67 19.46
N ALA A 192 -14.67 5.93 19.90
CA ALA A 192 -13.78 7.00 19.45
C ALA A 192 -12.33 6.81 19.95
N TRP A 193 -12.11 6.33 21.17
CA TRP A 193 -10.79 6.03 21.70
C TRP A 193 -10.16 4.81 21.01
N ALA A 194 -10.93 3.73 20.81
CA ALA A 194 -10.47 2.56 20.08
C ALA A 194 -10.14 2.88 18.60
N SER A 195 -10.93 3.75 17.96
CA SER A 195 -10.63 4.21 16.60
C SER A 195 -9.40 5.11 16.56
N VAL A 196 -9.18 5.97 17.56
CA VAL A 196 -7.96 6.78 17.68
C VAL A 196 -6.72 5.92 17.88
N GLU A 197 -6.76 4.89 18.72
CA GLU A 197 -5.60 4.02 18.98
C GLU A 197 -5.27 3.13 17.77
N THR A 198 -6.30 2.58 17.12
CA THR A 198 -6.15 1.81 15.87
C THR A 198 -5.60 2.71 14.76
N ARG A 199 -6.12 3.93 14.64
CA ARG A 199 -5.62 4.95 13.71
C ARG A 199 -4.17 5.30 14.01
N ALA A 200 -3.79 5.48 15.27
CA ALA A 200 -2.41 5.79 15.65
C ALA A 200 -1.42 4.65 15.30
N GLN A 201 -1.82 3.39 15.48
CA GLN A 201 -1.03 2.22 15.09
C GLN A 201 -0.91 2.06 13.56
N ASN A 202 -1.98 2.38 12.83
CA ASN A 202 -2.04 2.23 11.38
C ASN A 202 -1.50 3.44 10.61
N THR A 203 -1.33 4.58 11.27
CA THR A 203 -0.80 5.82 10.67
C THR A 203 0.72 5.75 10.52
N ILE A 204 1.24 6.17 9.37
CA ILE A 204 2.68 6.29 9.13
C ILE A 204 3.26 7.38 10.04
N GLN A 205 4.16 7.00 10.96
CA GLN A 205 4.72 7.90 11.97
C GLN A 205 6.06 8.49 11.53
N ALA A 206 6.34 9.72 11.96
CA ALA A 206 7.64 10.36 11.73
C ALA A 206 8.74 9.58 12.47
N GLY A 207 9.79 9.18 11.76
CA GLY A 207 10.90 8.41 12.35
C GLY A 207 10.73 6.88 12.32
N GLU A 208 9.70 6.36 11.64
CA GLU A 208 9.64 4.95 11.21
C GLU A 208 10.68 4.66 10.10
N THR A 209 11.95 4.90 10.43
CA THR A 209 13.06 4.45 9.60
C THR A 209 13.32 3.00 9.94
N ASP A 210 13.03 2.11 8.99
CA ASP A 210 13.57 0.76 9.02
C ASP A 210 15.10 0.89 8.83
N GLU A 211 15.89 0.65 9.89
CA GLU A 211 17.36 0.78 9.89
C GLU A 211 18.04 -0.02 8.75
N VAL A 212 17.29 -0.90 8.07
CA VAL A 212 17.75 -1.84 7.05
C VAL A 212 17.37 -1.42 5.61
N ASN A 213 16.70 -0.28 5.38
CA ASN A 213 16.27 0.11 4.02
C ASN A 213 16.84 1.45 3.50
N PRO A 214 18.08 1.47 2.97
CA PRO A 214 18.69 2.64 2.32
C PRO A 214 17.86 3.26 1.20
N TRP A 215 16.91 2.50 0.67
CA TRP A 215 16.07 2.92 -0.42
C TRP A 215 14.99 3.91 0.05
N LEU A 216 14.51 3.82 1.31
CA LEU A 216 13.55 4.79 1.89
C LEU A 216 14.14 6.20 2.02
N GLU A 217 15.41 6.31 2.40
CA GLU A 217 16.11 7.59 2.46
C GLU A 217 16.26 8.20 1.06
N ARG A 218 16.57 7.37 0.07
CA ARG A 218 16.73 7.83 -1.32
C ARG A 218 15.41 8.28 -1.93
N THR A 219 14.31 7.59 -1.63
CA THR A 219 13.02 7.84 -2.28
C THR A 219 12.13 8.83 -1.55
N GLN A 220 12.47 9.19 -0.30
CA GLN A 220 11.73 10.18 0.49
C GLN A 220 10.25 9.80 0.71
N TRP A 221 9.96 8.50 0.73
CA TRP A 221 8.61 7.95 0.95
C TRP A 221 8.03 8.33 2.30
N LEU A 222 8.82 8.12 3.35
CA LEU A 222 8.42 8.40 4.73
C LEU A 222 7.99 9.88 4.92
N PRO A 223 8.81 10.89 4.57
CA PRO A 223 8.40 12.28 4.72
C PRO A 223 7.24 12.68 3.81
N TYR A 224 7.02 11.99 2.69
CA TYR A 224 5.89 12.26 1.79
C TYR A 224 4.55 11.72 2.33
N LEU A 225 4.55 10.50 2.88
CA LEU A 225 3.32 9.80 3.32
C LEU A 225 3.05 9.91 4.82
N VAL A 226 3.87 10.67 5.56
CA VAL A 226 3.72 10.81 7.01
C VAL A 226 2.34 11.31 7.42
N GLY A 227 1.77 10.66 8.43
CA GLY A 227 0.45 10.96 8.95
C GLY A 227 -0.70 10.51 8.06
N MET A 228 -0.47 9.61 7.08
CA MET A 228 -1.51 8.92 6.31
C MET A 228 -1.67 7.49 6.84
N GLU A 229 -2.85 6.91 6.70
CA GLU A 229 -3.14 5.56 7.21
C GLU A 229 -2.78 4.48 6.19
N ARG A 230 -2.05 3.45 6.63
CA ARG A 230 -1.65 2.33 5.78
C ARG A 230 -2.84 1.59 5.16
N PRO A 231 -3.92 1.26 5.92
CA PRO A 231 -5.08 0.58 5.35
C PRO A 231 -5.73 1.37 4.21
N GLU A 232 -5.85 2.70 4.35
CA GLU A 232 -6.44 3.55 3.32
C GLU A 232 -5.56 3.62 2.06
N LEU A 233 -4.23 3.73 2.25
CA LEU A 233 -3.27 3.71 1.15
C LEU A 233 -3.23 2.37 0.41
N MET A 234 -3.36 1.26 1.14
CA MET A 234 -3.43 -0.09 0.54
C MET A 234 -4.75 -0.30 -0.18
N ALA A 235 -5.88 0.04 0.44
CA ALA A 235 -7.21 -0.05 -0.14
C ALA A 235 -7.33 0.79 -1.42
N CYS A 236 -6.67 1.95 -1.50
CA CYS A 236 -6.77 2.80 -2.70
C CYS A 236 -6.08 2.22 -3.94
N ILE A 237 -5.29 1.16 -3.80
CA ILE A 237 -4.61 0.46 -4.91
C ILE A 237 -5.09 -0.99 -5.10
N GLU A 238 -6.09 -1.42 -4.35
CA GLU A 238 -6.69 -2.75 -4.52
C GLU A 238 -7.46 -2.85 -5.84
N GLU A 239 -7.73 -4.09 -6.27
CA GLU A 239 -8.57 -4.34 -7.44
C GLU A 239 -9.99 -3.80 -7.20
N PRO A 240 -10.62 -3.19 -8.21
CA PRO A 240 -11.99 -2.70 -8.09
C PRO A 240 -12.97 -3.85 -7.96
N VAL A 241 -14.05 -3.60 -7.24
CA VAL A 241 -15.15 -4.56 -7.08
C VAL A 241 -16.08 -4.40 -8.28
N ALA A 242 -15.95 -5.26 -9.28
CA ALA A 242 -16.86 -5.26 -10.43
C ALA A 242 -18.28 -5.65 -10.00
N GLU A 243 -18.41 -6.79 -9.33
CA GLU A 243 -19.66 -7.30 -8.76
C GLU A 243 -19.49 -7.46 -7.25
N PRO A 244 -20.24 -6.71 -6.42
CA PRO A 244 -20.16 -6.84 -4.98
C PRO A 244 -20.79 -8.16 -4.53
N ASP A 245 -20.10 -8.89 -3.64
CA ASP A 245 -20.67 -10.05 -2.97
C ASP A 245 -21.91 -9.60 -2.18
N PRO A 246 -23.11 -10.16 -2.43
CA PRO A 246 -24.34 -9.77 -1.73
C PRO A 246 -24.27 -9.91 -0.20
N ARG A 247 -23.25 -10.62 0.31
CA ARG A 247 -22.98 -10.85 1.73
C ARG A 247 -22.03 -9.82 2.34
N GLN A 248 -21.43 -8.95 1.54
CA GLN A 248 -20.45 -7.94 1.97
C GLN A 248 -20.96 -6.54 1.64
N GLU A 249 -20.74 -5.58 2.56
CA GLU A 249 -21.09 -4.17 2.34
C GLU A 249 -20.04 -3.49 1.45
N GLN A 250 -19.91 -3.93 0.19
CA GLN A 250 -19.03 -3.35 -0.81
C GLN A 250 -19.84 -2.63 -1.88
N GLN A 251 -19.35 -1.48 -2.34
CA GLN A 251 -19.94 -0.76 -3.46
C GLN A 251 -19.31 -1.26 -4.75
N ALA A 252 -20.14 -1.46 -5.78
CA ALA A 252 -19.65 -1.74 -7.12
C ALA A 252 -18.86 -0.53 -7.65
N GLU A 253 -17.76 -0.82 -8.34
CA GLU A 253 -16.89 0.14 -9.01
C GLU A 253 -16.76 -0.24 -10.50
N PRO A 254 -17.85 -0.21 -11.29
CA PRO A 254 -17.87 -0.75 -12.65
C PRO A 254 -16.96 0.06 -13.61
N VAL A 255 -16.91 1.38 -13.45
CA VAL A 255 -16.02 2.24 -14.25
C VAL A 255 -14.56 1.92 -13.96
N GLU A 256 -14.20 1.79 -12.68
CA GLU A 256 -12.85 1.38 -12.28
C GLU A 256 -12.52 -0.04 -12.76
N ALA A 257 -13.47 -0.98 -12.73
CA ALA A 257 -13.33 -2.32 -13.27
C ALA A 257 -13.07 -2.32 -14.78
N ALA A 258 -13.80 -1.50 -15.55
CA ALA A 258 -13.55 -1.31 -16.97
C ALA A 258 -12.15 -0.73 -17.23
N MET A 259 -11.71 0.27 -16.45
CA MET A 259 -10.35 0.81 -16.53
C MET A 259 -9.27 -0.23 -16.20
N TRP A 260 -9.53 -1.07 -15.19
CA TRP A 260 -8.66 -2.16 -14.76
C TRP A 260 -8.48 -3.20 -15.87
N ALA A 261 -9.59 -3.62 -16.49
CA ALA A 261 -9.59 -4.54 -17.63
C ALA A 261 -8.91 -3.92 -18.86
N ALA A 262 -9.16 -2.65 -19.16
CA ALA A 262 -8.53 -1.96 -20.28
C ALA A 262 -7.00 -1.83 -20.13
N MET A 263 -6.49 -1.67 -18.91
CA MET A 263 -5.04 -1.67 -18.68
C MET A 263 -4.42 -3.05 -18.95
N GLU A 264 -5.12 -4.13 -18.61
CA GLU A 264 -4.71 -5.49 -18.94
C GLU A 264 -4.73 -5.73 -20.46
N GLY A 265 -5.85 -5.41 -21.11
CA GLY A 265 -6.00 -5.49 -22.57
C GLY A 265 -4.92 -4.71 -23.31
N LEU A 266 -4.67 -3.46 -22.90
CA LEU A 266 -3.60 -2.62 -23.44
C LEU A 266 -2.22 -3.28 -23.30
N ALA A 267 -1.90 -3.87 -22.16
CA ALA A 267 -0.60 -4.51 -21.95
C ALA A 267 -0.42 -5.76 -22.83
N ARG A 268 -1.46 -6.59 -22.93
CA ARG A 268 -1.50 -7.76 -23.83
C ARG A 268 -1.31 -7.34 -25.29
N PHE A 269 -2.12 -6.38 -25.73
CA PHE A 269 -2.09 -5.87 -27.09
C PHE A 269 -0.72 -5.26 -27.43
N SER A 270 -0.17 -4.43 -26.52
CA SER A 270 1.14 -3.80 -26.71
C SER A 270 2.25 -4.85 -26.82
N GLN A 271 2.19 -5.92 -26.03
CA GLN A 271 3.13 -7.04 -26.15
C GLN A 271 2.95 -7.78 -27.48
N ALA A 272 1.72 -8.09 -27.89
CA ALA A 272 1.43 -8.73 -29.17
C ALA A 272 1.97 -7.91 -30.35
N SER A 273 1.80 -6.59 -30.33
CA SER A 273 2.40 -5.69 -31.32
C SER A 273 3.92 -5.77 -31.36
N VAL A 274 4.59 -5.88 -30.21
CA VAL A 274 6.04 -6.05 -30.14
C VAL A 274 6.50 -7.38 -30.75
N ILE A 275 5.70 -8.44 -30.61
CA ILE A 275 5.99 -9.76 -31.18
C ILE A 275 5.77 -9.78 -32.69
N HIS A 276 4.61 -9.29 -33.15
CA HIS A 276 4.12 -9.54 -34.50
C HIS A 276 4.28 -8.35 -35.47
N ARG A 277 4.33 -7.11 -34.98
CA ARG A 277 4.24 -5.90 -35.82
C ARG A 277 5.52 -5.06 -35.83
N ILE A 278 6.51 -5.43 -35.02
CA ILE A 278 7.68 -4.58 -34.76
C ILE A 278 9.01 -5.22 -35.19
N GLY A 279 9.75 -4.47 -36.01
CA GLY A 279 11.12 -4.80 -36.39
C GLY A 279 12.12 -4.77 -35.23
N VAL A 280 13.25 -5.47 -35.39
CA VAL A 280 14.27 -5.63 -34.33
C VAL A 280 14.86 -4.29 -33.87
N PHE A 281 15.01 -3.30 -34.75
CA PHE A 281 15.60 -2.01 -34.43
C PHE A 281 14.78 -1.22 -33.41
N VAL A 282 13.45 -1.18 -33.57
CA VAL A 282 12.56 -0.53 -32.59
C VAL A 282 12.62 -1.23 -31.24
N ARG A 283 12.68 -2.57 -31.23
CA ARG A 283 12.84 -3.36 -30.00
C ARG A 283 14.17 -3.14 -29.30
N LEU A 284 15.25 -2.93 -30.04
CA LEU A 284 16.57 -2.59 -29.47
C LEU A 284 16.54 -1.18 -28.88
N GLU A 285 15.90 -0.24 -29.56
CA GLU A 285 15.72 1.14 -29.09
C GLU A 285 14.92 1.18 -27.78
N ALA A 286 13.86 0.39 -27.66
CA ALA A 286 12.99 0.36 -26.48
C ALA A 286 13.67 -0.08 -25.17
N ILE A 287 14.80 -0.78 -25.22
CA ILE A 287 15.51 -1.23 -24.01
C ILE A 287 16.70 -0.35 -23.61
N ARG A 288 16.89 0.76 -24.32
CA ARG A 288 17.92 1.74 -24.01
C ARG A 288 17.65 2.36 -22.63
N THR A 289 18.70 2.51 -21.84
CA THR A 289 18.65 3.19 -20.53
C THR A 289 19.41 4.53 -20.53
N GLU A 290 20.27 4.77 -21.52
CA GLU A 290 21.07 6.00 -21.68
C GLU A 290 21.14 6.38 -23.16
N LYS A 291 21.15 7.68 -23.48
CA LYS A 291 21.03 8.19 -24.88
C LYS A 291 22.03 7.56 -25.87
N HIS A 292 23.26 7.31 -25.43
CA HIS A 292 24.33 6.79 -26.29
C HIS A 292 24.62 5.29 -26.06
N GLN A 293 23.74 4.57 -25.37
CA GLN A 293 23.94 3.15 -25.09
C GLN A 293 23.63 2.29 -26.31
N THR A 294 24.58 1.44 -26.69
CA THR A 294 24.36 0.38 -27.68
C THR A 294 23.84 -0.88 -26.99
N ARG A 295 22.78 -1.46 -27.53
CA ARG A 295 22.15 -2.68 -27.02
C ARG A 295 22.14 -3.77 -28.08
N PHE A 296 22.33 -5.01 -27.65
CA PHE A 296 22.41 -6.18 -28.54
C PHE A 296 21.31 -7.22 -28.30
N ARG A 297 20.46 -7.02 -27.28
CA ARG A 297 19.32 -7.90 -26.98
C ARG A 297 18.04 -7.09 -27.12
N PRO A 298 17.13 -7.41 -28.05
CA PRO A 298 15.89 -6.64 -28.23
C PRO A 298 14.96 -6.82 -27.03
N LEU A 299 14.00 -5.90 -26.87
CA LEU A 299 12.88 -6.06 -25.93
C LEU A 299 12.24 -7.44 -26.12
N GLN A 300 12.27 -8.24 -25.04
CA GLN A 300 11.71 -9.58 -25.03
C GLN A 300 10.28 -9.53 -24.48
N PRO A 301 9.31 -10.21 -25.11
CA PRO A 301 7.99 -10.42 -24.53
C PRO A 301 8.12 -11.23 -23.22
N TYR A 302 7.06 -11.26 -22.43
CA TYR A 302 6.90 -12.30 -21.43
C TYR A 302 6.58 -13.64 -22.11
N MET A 303 6.92 -14.75 -21.45
CA MET A 303 6.89 -16.08 -22.08
C MET A 303 5.47 -16.57 -22.36
N ASP A 304 4.50 -16.16 -21.54
CA ASP A 304 3.12 -16.62 -21.59
C ASP A 304 2.13 -15.53 -21.14
N GLU A 305 0.85 -15.77 -21.42
CA GLU A 305 -0.24 -14.82 -21.19
C GLU A 305 -0.46 -14.52 -19.70
N LYS A 306 -0.23 -15.51 -18.83
CA LYS A 306 -0.37 -15.32 -17.38
C LYS A 306 0.76 -14.43 -16.85
N SER A 307 1.97 -14.60 -17.38
CA SER A 307 3.11 -13.75 -17.03
C SER A 307 2.83 -12.27 -17.32
N ILE A 308 2.20 -11.89 -18.44
CA ILE A 308 1.91 -10.47 -18.71
C ILE A 308 0.86 -9.91 -17.74
N VAL A 309 -0.15 -10.69 -17.35
CA VAL A 309 -1.18 -10.30 -16.37
C VAL A 309 -0.57 -10.02 -14.99
N GLU A 310 0.33 -10.88 -14.52
CA GLU A 310 0.99 -10.65 -13.22
C GLU A 310 1.87 -9.39 -13.24
N HIS A 311 2.45 -9.05 -14.40
CA HIS A 311 3.34 -7.90 -14.54
C HIS A 311 2.61 -6.59 -14.91
N VAL A 312 1.35 -6.64 -15.36
CA VAL A 312 0.54 -5.43 -15.54
C VAL A 312 -0.08 -4.95 -14.22
N ARG A 313 -0.19 -5.84 -13.22
CA ARG A 313 -0.78 -5.52 -11.91
C ARG A 313 -0.32 -4.18 -11.31
N PRO A 314 0.98 -3.83 -11.29
CA PRO A 314 1.41 -2.51 -10.78
C PRO A 314 0.82 -1.32 -11.53
N TRP A 315 0.62 -1.42 -12.85
CA TRP A 315 -0.02 -0.37 -13.64
C TRP A 315 -1.52 -0.26 -13.34
N GLN A 316 -2.20 -1.40 -13.16
CA GLN A 316 -3.59 -1.41 -12.72
C GLN A 316 -3.75 -0.75 -11.34
N GLN A 317 -2.85 -1.08 -10.39
CA GLN A 317 -2.78 -0.46 -9.07
C GLN A 317 -2.54 1.06 -9.14
N ILE A 318 -1.68 1.51 -10.06
CA ILE A 318 -1.44 2.94 -10.32
C ILE A 318 -2.71 3.63 -10.84
N LEU A 319 -3.50 3.00 -11.71
CA LEU A 319 -4.77 3.56 -12.15
C LEU A 319 -5.78 3.66 -11.02
N MET A 320 -5.88 2.63 -10.16
CA MET A 320 -6.79 2.62 -9.01
C MET A 320 -6.44 3.72 -8.00
N PHE A 321 -5.14 3.92 -7.76
CA PHE A 321 -4.66 5.05 -6.96
C PHE A 321 -5.28 6.37 -7.46
N PHE A 322 -5.21 6.64 -8.77
CA PHE A 322 -5.78 7.87 -9.34
C PHE A 322 -7.30 7.88 -9.30
N ALA A 323 -7.98 6.78 -9.64
CA ALA A 323 -9.43 6.67 -9.61
C ALA A 323 -10.00 7.00 -8.23
N ARG A 324 -9.45 6.39 -7.19
CA ARG A 324 -9.94 6.54 -5.81
C ARG A 324 -9.49 7.83 -5.13
N THR A 325 -8.37 8.44 -5.54
CA THR A 325 -7.89 9.70 -4.94
C THR A 325 -8.28 10.97 -5.71
N GLN A 326 -8.73 10.87 -6.96
CA GLN A 326 -9.31 12.00 -7.68
C GLN A 326 -10.80 12.22 -7.35
N ARG A 327 -11.48 11.20 -6.83
CA ARG A 327 -12.84 11.29 -6.30
C ARG A 327 -12.83 12.03 -4.95
N GLU A 328 -13.96 12.64 -4.61
CA GLU A 328 -14.13 13.21 -3.27
C GLU A 328 -14.09 12.09 -2.24
N HIS A 329 -13.25 12.26 -1.22
CA HIS A 329 -13.06 11.27 -0.16
C HIS A 329 -12.77 11.96 1.18
N ALA A 330 -13.15 11.33 2.28
CA ALA A 330 -12.99 11.90 3.63
C ALA A 330 -11.60 11.66 4.25
N TRP A 331 -10.83 10.74 3.69
CA TRP A 331 -9.54 10.32 4.23
C TRP A 331 -8.37 11.19 3.78
N LYS A 332 -7.25 11.11 4.49
CA LYS A 332 -6.06 11.91 4.20
C LYS A 332 -5.21 11.20 3.14
N SER A 333 -5.47 11.51 1.87
CA SER A 333 -4.77 10.92 0.74
C SER A 333 -3.49 11.66 0.35
N PRO A 334 -2.59 11.02 -0.43
CA PRO A 334 -1.38 11.66 -0.92
C PRO A 334 -1.65 12.89 -1.78
N ALA A 335 -0.94 13.98 -1.51
CA ALA A 335 -1.11 15.24 -2.24
C ALA A 335 -0.28 15.24 -3.54
N TYR A 336 -0.98 15.31 -4.68
CA TYR A 336 -0.37 15.46 -6.01
C TYR A 336 -1.27 16.29 -6.93
N ARG A 337 -0.76 16.67 -8.10
CA ARG A 337 -1.55 17.40 -9.11
C ARG A 337 -1.26 16.88 -10.51
N PHE A 338 -2.31 16.61 -11.27
CA PHE A 338 -2.18 16.42 -12.71
C PHE A 338 -1.77 17.72 -13.39
N THR A 339 -0.84 17.60 -14.34
CA THR A 339 -0.66 18.60 -15.38
C THR A 339 -1.93 18.71 -16.22
N ARG A 340 -2.09 19.82 -16.95
CA ARG A 340 -3.24 20.01 -17.85
C ARG A 340 -3.41 18.83 -18.82
N ARG A 341 -2.33 18.39 -19.45
CA ARG A 341 -2.35 17.25 -20.39
C ARG A 341 -2.78 15.95 -19.69
N GLN A 342 -2.24 15.66 -18.51
CA GLN A 342 -2.61 14.46 -17.74
C GLN A 342 -4.09 14.48 -17.37
N ARG A 343 -4.61 15.64 -16.95
CA ARG A 343 -6.04 15.83 -16.62
C ARG A 343 -6.93 15.58 -17.83
N GLU A 344 -6.60 16.19 -18.98
CA GLU A 344 -7.36 16.00 -20.22
C GLU A 344 -7.39 14.52 -20.65
N THR A 345 -6.25 13.82 -20.58
CA THR A 345 -6.20 12.38 -20.91
C THR A 345 -6.88 11.50 -19.87
N TRP A 346 -6.87 11.90 -18.60
CA TRP A 346 -7.57 11.20 -17.52
C TRP A 346 -9.09 11.28 -17.69
N GLU A 347 -9.61 12.50 -17.92
CA GLU A 347 -11.04 12.72 -18.19
C GLU A 347 -11.50 11.95 -19.43
N ALA A 348 -10.66 11.88 -20.47
CA ALA A 348 -10.95 11.07 -21.66
C ALA A 348 -10.99 9.56 -21.37
N LEU A 349 -10.12 9.06 -20.48
CA LEU A 349 -10.12 7.66 -20.04
C LEU A 349 -11.37 7.33 -19.23
N VAL A 350 -11.71 8.16 -18.23
CA VAL A 350 -12.92 7.97 -17.42
C VAL A 350 -14.17 7.95 -18.30
N LYS A 351 -14.29 8.92 -19.22
CA LYS A 351 -15.42 8.96 -20.17
C LYS A 351 -15.48 7.76 -21.10
N ALA A 352 -14.33 7.21 -21.51
CA ALA A 352 -14.30 6.01 -22.34
C ALA A 352 -14.68 4.76 -21.54
N ALA A 353 -14.38 4.72 -20.24
CA ALA A 353 -14.77 3.67 -19.33
C ALA A 353 -16.27 3.69 -19.02
N GLU A 354 -16.83 4.85 -18.69
CA GLU A 354 -18.28 5.04 -18.50
C GLU A 354 -19.07 4.52 -19.70
N LYS A 355 -18.65 4.89 -20.91
CA LYS A 355 -19.29 4.40 -22.15
C LYS A 355 -19.14 2.90 -22.41
N SER A 356 -18.08 2.29 -21.90
CA SER A 356 -17.92 0.83 -22.02
C SER A 356 -18.94 0.15 -21.13
N VAL A 357 -19.07 0.61 -19.89
CA VAL A 357 -20.05 0.09 -18.93
C VAL A 357 -21.48 0.28 -19.44
N GLU A 358 -21.85 1.48 -19.91
CA GLU A 358 -23.18 1.75 -20.49
C GLU A 358 -23.50 0.83 -21.67
N ARG A 359 -22.47 0.41 -22.43
CA ARG A 359 -22.64 -0.49 -23.56
C ARG A 359 -22.80 -1.93 -23.09
N ASP A 360 -21.98 -2.37 -22.15
CA ASP A 360 -22.03 -3.73 -21.61
C ASP A 360 -23.40 -3.96 -20.91
N GLU A 361 -23.89 -2.98 -20.15
CA GLU A 361 -25.25 -3.00 -19.54
C GLU A 361 -26.36 -3.11 -20.60
N ALA A 362 -26.25 -2.38 -21.71
CA ALA A 362 -27.24 -2.45 -22.79
C ALA A 362 -27.20 -3.79 -23.55
N GLU A 363 -26.01 -4.37 -23.74
CA GLU A 363 -25.85 -5.70 -24.35
C GLU A 363 -26.44 -6.79 -23.45
N GLU A 364 -26.26 -6.70 -22.13
CA GLU A 364 -26.88 -7.62 -21.15
C GLU A 364 -28.43 -7.51 -21.15
N GLU A 365 -28.99 -6.29 -21.18
CA GLU A 365 -30.45 -6.08 -21.30
C GLU A 365 -31.02 -6.68 -22.60
N GLU A 366 -30.33 -6.52 -23.73
CA GLU A 366 -30.74 -7.10 -25.02
C GLU A 366 -30.67 -8.65 -25.02
N GLU A 367 -29.72 -9.25 -24.31
CA GLU A 367 -29.61 -10.71 -24.14
C GLU A 367 -30.71 -11.27 -23.23
N GLU A 368 -31.05 -10.57 -22.14
CA GLU A 368 -32.18 -10.94 -21.26
C GLU A 368 -33.52 -10.85 -22.00
N GLU A 369 -33.76 -9.78 -22.76
CA GLU A 369 -34.97 -9.66 -23.59
C GLU A 369 -35.09 -10.78 -24.63
N GLN A 370 -33.98 -11.22 -25.23
CA GLN A 370 -33.97 -12.33 -26.18
C GLN A 370 -34.29 -13.68 -25.51
N MET A 371 -33.77 -13.92 -24.30
CA MET A 371 -34.08 -15.13 -23.53
C MET A 371 -35.55 -15.18 -23.07
N GLU A 372 -36.13 -14.05 -22.65
CA GLU A 372 -37.55 -13.99 -22.29
C GLU A 372 -38.48 -14.28 -23.48
N VAL A 373 -38.09 -13.87 -24.69
CA VAL A 373 -38.83 -14.19 -25.92
C VAL A 373 -38.72 -15.68 -26.27
N GLU A 374 -37.55 -16.29 -26.16
CA GLU A 374 -37.37 -17.73 -26.41
C GLU A 374 -38.10 -18.61 -25.38
N GLU A 375 -38.09 -18.26 -24.08
CA GLU A 375 -38.85 -18.98 -23.05
C GLU A 375 -40.39 -18.80 -23.20
N GLY A 376 -40.83 -17.66 -23.74
CA GLY A 376 -42.25 -17.39 -24.03
C GLY A 376 -42.80 -18.15 -25.25
N GLU A 377 -41.95 -18.56 -26.19
CA GLU A 377 -42.36 -19.33 -27.38
C GLU A 377 -42.48 -20.85 -27.09
N ASP A 378 -41.77 -21.37 -26.09
CA ASP A 378 -41.78 -22.80 -25.71
C ASP A 378 -43.07 -23.23 -24.97
N GLU A 379 -43.89 -22.29 -24.48
CA GLU A 379 -45.22 -22.59 -23.90
C GLU A 379 -46.34 -22.80 -24.95
N THR A 380 -46.07 -22.67 -26.26
CA THR A 380 -47.09 -22.80 -27.32
C THR A 380 -46.93 -23.95 -28.31
N MET A 381 -46.02 -24.91 -28.07
CA MET A 381 -45.85 -26.10 -28.93
C MET A 381 -46.32 -27.39 -28.23
N ALA A 382 -47.60 -27.46 -27.87
CA ALA A 382 -48.32 -28.73 -27.84
C ALA A 382 -48.98 -28.94 -29.21
N ASP A 383 -48.61 -30.05 -29.86
CA ASP A 383 -49.09 -30.58 -31.14
C ASP A 383 -48.56 -29.87 -32.41
N VAL A 384 -47.49 -30.41 -33.02
CA VAL A 384 -47.52 -30.98 -34.40
C VAL A 384 -46.31 -31.94 -34.57
N ASP A 385 -46.61 -33.24 -34.59
CA ASP A 385 -45.81 -34.26 -35.29
C ASP A 385 -45.99 -34.06 -36.80
N GLU A 386 -44.94 -33.72 -37.56
CA GLU A 386 -44.56 -34.40 -38.82
C GLU A 386 -43.33 -33.76 -39.47
N ALA A 387 -42.28 -34.59 -39.57
CA ALA A 387 -41.23 -34.62 -40.59
C ALA A 387 -40.34 -33.38 -40.81
N ILE A 388 -39.04 -33.55 -40.56
CA ILE A 388 -38.04 -33.69 -41.64
C ILE A 388 -36.80 -34.41 -41.10
N GLU A 389 -36.54 -35.56 -41.70
CA GLU A 389 -35.28 -36.27 -41.65
C GLU A 389 -34.19 -35.43 -42.35
N GLU A 390 -33.07 -35.20 -41.68
CA GLU A 390 -31.70 -35.56 -42.13
C GLU A 390 -30.68 -34.73 -41.35
N MET A 391 -30.24 -35.35 -40.26
CA MET A 391 -28.95 -35.08 -39.64
C MET A 391 -27.86 -35.50 -40.63
N GLU A 392 -27.24 -34.54 -41.32
CA GLU A 392 -25.89 -34.70 -41.86
C GLU A 392 -24.93 -33.67 -41.25
N THR A 393 -23.86 -34.24 -40.75
CA THR A 393 -22.77 -33.66 -39.98
C THR A 393 -21.96 -32.65 -40.79
N HIS A 394 -22.06 -31.36 -40.45
CA HIS A 394 -20.97 -30.41 -40.72
C HIS A 394 -20.18 -30.18 -39.44
N THR A 395 -19.19 -31.05 -39.22
CA THR A 395 -18.00 -30.72 -38.44
C THR A 395 -17.30 -29.58 -39.17
N ASP A 396 -17.50 -28.34 -38.72
CA ASP A 396 -16.64 -27.23 -39.10
C ASP A 396 -15.27 -27.47 -38.45
N GLU A 397 -14.38 -28.13 -39.20
CA GLU A 397 -12.95 -28.01 -38.99
C GLU A 397 -12.58 -26.51 -39.09
N PRO A 398 -11.68 -26.01 -38.23
CA PRO A 398 -11.36 -24.60 -38.19
C PRO A 398 -10.66 -24.22 -39.49
N THR A 399 -11.36 -23.47 -40.34
CA THR A 399 -10.77 -22.82 -41.51
C THR A 399 -9.78 -21.77 -41.01
N ALA A 400 -8.54 -22.20 -40.83
CA ALA A 400 -7.38 -21.33 -40.76
C ALA A 400 -7.25 -20.58 -42.08
N ASN A 401 -7.94 -19.45 -42.22
CA ASN A 401 -7.64 -18.31 -43.10
C ASN A 401 -8.77 -17.26 -43.10
N ALA A 402 -9.32 -16.92 -41.93
CA ALA A 402 -9.85 -15.57 -41.77
C ALA A 402 -8.64 -14.64 -41.67
N ILE A 403 -8.41 -13.84 -42.71
CA ILE A 403 -7.53 -12.67 -42.64
C ILE A 403 -8.19 -11.77 -41.59
N SER A 404 -7.80 -11.95 -40.33
CA SER A 404 -8.31 -11.17 -39.22
C SER A 404 -8.02 -9.71 -39.53
N GLU A 405 -9.04 -8.87 -39.45
CA GLU A 405 -8.89 -7.42 -39.54
C GLU A 405 -7.70 -6.96 -38.70
N PRO A 406 -6.97 -5.90 -39.10
CA PRO A 406 -5.85 -5.40 -38.32
C PRO A 406 -6.36 -5.10 -36.92
N GLN A 407 -5.97 -5.91 -35.94
CA GLN A 407 -6.39 -5.68 -34.57
C GLN A 407 -5.98 -4.27 -34.18
N THR A 408 -6.95 -3.46 -33.74
CA THR A 408 -6.73 -2.09 -33.26
C THR A 408 -7.13 -2.00 -31.80
N LEU A 409 -6.49 -1.09 -31.06
CA LEU A 409 -6.87 -0.81 -29.68
C LEU A 409 -8.32 -0.32 -29.62
N SER A 410 -9.07 -0.79 -28.62
CA SER A 410 -10.40 -0.28 -28.31
C SER A 410 -10.34 1.21 -27.90
N SER A 411 -11.50 1.87 -27.82
CA SER A 411 -11.55 3.28 -27.43
C SER A 411 -10.99 3.52 -26.02
N ILE A 412 -11.34 2.64 -25.07
CA ILE A 412 -10.86 2.73 -23.68
C ILE A 412 -9.36 2.41 -23.58
N GLU A 413 -8.86 1.43 -24.32
CA GLU A 413 -7.42 1.11 -24.35
C GLU A 413 -6.59 2.24 -24.97
N LYS A 414 -7.09 2.90 -26.03
CA LYS A 414 -6.45 4.09 -26.62
C LYS A 414 -6.37 5.25 -25.62
N ALA A 415 -7.45 5.50 -24.89
CA ALA A 415 -7.48 6.53 -23.85
C ALA A 415 -6.53 6.18 -22.68
N CYS A 416 -6.49 4.90 -22.29
CA CYS A 416 -5.59 4.37 -21.27
C CYS A 416 -4.12 4.57 -21.67
N LEU A 417 -3.77 4.23 -22.91
CA LEU A 417 -2.44 4.44 -23.46
C LEU A 417 -2.05 5.92 -23.44
N ALA A 418 -2.95 6.81 -23.88
CA ALA A 418 -2.71 8.25 -23.89
C ALA A 418 -2.44 8.79 -22.49
N PHE A 419 -3.19 8.35 -21.48
CA PHE A 419 -2.98 8.72 -20.09
C PHE A 419 -1.64 8.18 -19.54
N CYS A 420 -1.32 6.90 -19.78
CA CYS A 420 -0.05 6.31 -19.38
C CYS A 420 1.15 7.06 -19.98
N ILE A 421 1.09 7.42 -21.26
CA ILE A 421 2.14 8.23 -21.92
C ILE A 421 2.20 9.66 -21.36
N ALA A 422 1.06 10.26 -21.00
CA ALA A 422 1.03 11.57 -20.34
C ALA A 422 1.68 11.54 -18.94
N LEU A 423 1.53 10.46 -18.19
CA LEU A 423 2.24 10.24 -16.92
C LEU A 423 3.75 10.10 -17.12
N LEU A 424 4.17 9.22 -18.04
CA LEU A 424 5.57 8.96 -18.31
C LEU A 424 6.32 10.19 -18.84
N SER A 425 5.66 11.02 -19.66
CA SER A 425 6.30 12.16 -20.34
C SER A 425 6.47 13.43 -19.52
N GLN A 426 6.08 13.45 -18.25
CA GLN A 426 6.28 14.59 -17.36
C GLN A 426 7.78 14.76 -17.02
N SER A 427 8.30 15.98 -17.06
CA SER A 427 9.64 16.27 -16.49
C SER A 427 9.52 16.76 -15.05
N ILE A 428 10.25 16.12 -14.15
CA ILE A 428 10.45 16.49 -12.76
C ILE A 428 11.52 17.58 -12.70
N THR A 429 11.12 18.78 -12.26
CA THR A 429 12.02 19.97 -12.30
C THR A 429 12.45 20.46 -10.92
N ARG A 430 11.67 20.19 -9.87
CA ARG A 430 11.92 20.72 -8.52
C ARG A 430 11.77 19.66 -7.44
N LYS A 431 10.58 19.08 -7.31
CA LYS A 431 10.29 18.03 -6.34
C LYS A 431 9.85 16.78 -7.06
N GLU A 432 10.36 15.63 -6.63
CA GLU A 432 10.05 14.32 -7.18
C GLU A 432 8.55 14.03 -7.10
N TYR A 433 7.94 14.40 -5.97
CA TYR A 433 6.51 14.25 -5.68
C TYR A 433 5.59 15.29 -6.32
N ASP A 434 6.11 16.17 -7.17
CA ASP A 434 5.25 16.91 -8.11
C ASP A 434 4.79 15.99 -9.25
N SER A 435 5.39 14.81 -9.41
CA SER A 435 4.96 13.81 -10.39
C SER A 435 3.92 12.84 -9.80
N PRO A 436 2.69 12.80 -10.35
CA PRO A 436 1.67 11.83 -9.94
C PRO A 436 2.13 10.39 -10.06
N MET A 437 2.98 10.08 -11.05
CA MET A 437 3.57 8.74 -11.22
C MET A 437 4.46 8.36 -10.02
N VAL A 438 5.31 9.29 -9.55
CA VAL A 438 6.16 9.06 -8.37
C VAL A 438 5.33 8.93 -7.10
N CYS A 439 4.25 9.70 -6.99
CA CYS A 439 3.29 9.61 -5.88
C CYS A 439 2.65 8.22 -5.83
N ALA A 440 2.12 7.71 -6.95
CA ALA A 440 1.50 6.39 -7.03
C ALA A 440 2.53 5.29 -6.70
N LEU A 441 3.74 5.39 -7.26
CA LEU A 441 4.82 4.44 -6.98
C LEU A 441 5.21 4.39 -5.49
N ALA A 442 5.15 5.51 -4.78
CA ALA A 442 5.39 5.54 -3.33
C ALA A 442 4.30 4.78 -2.55
N VAL A 443 3.04 4.89 -2.95
CA VAL A 443 1.93 4.12 -2.35
C VAL A 443 2.09 2.63 -2.60
N LEU A 444 2.50 2.24 -3.81
CA LEU A 444 2.85 0.85 -4.12
C LEU A 444 4.00 0.31 -3.24
N GLY A 445 4.74 1.19 -2.56
CA GLY A 445 5.79 0.87 -1.61
C GLY A 445 5.32 0.51 -0.20
N VAL A 446 4.05 0.79 0.13
CA VAL A 446 3.46 0.53 1.45
C VAL A 446 3.10 -0.95 1.59
N LYS A 447 3.16 -1.47 2.82
CA LYS A 447 2.63 -2.78 3.23
C LYS A 447 1.97 -2.65 4.60
N GLU A 448 1.26 -3.69 5.05
CA GLU A 448 0.56 -3.74 6.35
C GLU A 448 1.45 -3.23 7.50
N ASP A 449 2.65 -3.80 7.63
CA ASP A 449 3.61 -3.45 8.68
C ASP A 449 4.88 -2.80 8.10
N GLY A 450 4.76 -1.54 7.66
CA GLY A 450 5.89 -0.71 7.22
C GLY A 450 6.04 -0.61 5.71
N TRP A 451 7.25 -0.87 5.19
CA TRP A 451 7.60 -0.62 3.79
C TRP A 451 8.04 -1.89 3.05
N LYS A 452 7.75 -1.98 1.75
CA LYS A 452 8.28 -3.04 0.88
C LYS A 452 9.80 -2.91 0.80
N GLY A 453 10.48 -4.02 1.08
CA GLY A 453 11.93 -4.10 1.11
C GLY A 453 12.58 -4.31 -0.27
N PRO A 454 13.91 -4.47 -0.32
CA PRO A 454 14.68 -4.64 -1.56
C PRO A 454 14.35 -5.91 -2.35
N GLU A 455 13.66 -6.88 -1.74
CA GLU A 455 13.21 -8.10 -2.44
C GLU A 455 11.82 -7.93 -3.07
N GLN A 456 10.99 -7.04 -2.52
CA GLN A 456 9.58 -6.93 -2.90
C GLN A 456 9.32 -5.77 -3.85
N TYR A 457 10.02 -4.64 -3.67
CA TYR A 457 9.75 -3.43 -4.45
C TYR A 457 10.45 -3.37 -5.82
N PRO A 458 11.72 -3.78 -5.97
CA PRO A 458 12.37 -3.78 -7.29
C PRO A 458 11.67 -4.63 -8.37
N PRO A 459 11.05 -5.79 -8.06
CA PRO A 459 10.18 -6.48 -9.01
C PRO A 459 9.01 -5.63 -9.51
N VAL A 460 8.36 -4.84 -8.64
CA VAL A 460 7.28 -3.91 -9.00
C VAL A 460 7.78 -2.86 -9.99
N LEU A 461 8.91 -2.21 -9.69
CA LEU A 461 9.51 -1.24 -10.62
C LEU A 461 9.90 -1.86 -11.95
N SER A 462 10.46 -3.08 -11.93
CA SER A 462 10.87 -3.79 -13.14
C SER A 462 9.69 -4.10 -14.04
N ALA A 463 8.56 -4.51 -13.44
CA ALA A 463 7.30 -4.72 -14.14
C ALA A 463 6.75 -3.41 -14.74
N VAL A 464 6.70 -2.33 -13.94
CA VAL A 464 6.28 -1.00 -14.42
C VAL A 464 7.11 -0.56 -15.63
N ILE A 465 8.44 -0.63 -15.54
CA ILE A 465 9.35 -0.23 -16.62
C ILE A 465 9.18 -1.11 -17.86
N LYS A 466 9.07 -2.43 -17.71
CA LYS A 466 8.96 -3.33 -18.86
C LYS A 466 7.63 -3.15 -19.59
N VAL A 467 6.52 -3.02 -18.85
CA VAL A 467 5.19 -2.74 -19.45
C VAL A 467 5.17 -1.34 -20.07
N ALA A 468 5.80 -0.34 -19.44
CA ALA A 468 5.95 0.99 -20.03
C ALA A 468 6.64 0.94 -21.40
N ARG A 469 7.69 0.11 -21.55
CA ARG A 469 8.37 -0.07 -22.84
C ARG A 469 7.45 -0.66 -23.91
N PHE A 470 6.60 -1.63 -23.57
CA PHE A 470 5.60 -2.13 -24.51
C PHE A 470 4.62 -1.03 -24.92
N MET A 471 4.11 -0.25 -23.97
CA MET A 471 3.20 0.88 -24.25
C MET A 471 3.86 1.96 -25.11
N VAL A 472 5.13 2.31 -24.87
CA VAL A 472 5.84 3.30 -25.69
C VAL A 472 6.05 2.79 -27.12
N VAL A 473 6.35 1.50 -27.30
CA VAL A 473 6.41 0.89 -28.63
C VAL A 473 5.03 0.94 -29.30
N GLN A 474 3.96 0.62 -28.57
CA GLN A 474 2.59 0.73 -29.08
C GLN A 474 2.25 2.17 -29.48
N GLN A 475 2.58 3.15 -28.64
CA GLN A 475 2.37 4.57 -28.95
C GLN A 475 3.14 5.00 -30.20
N ALA A 476 4.34 4.48 -30.43
CA ALA A 476 5.11 4.77 -31.62
C ALA A 476 4.46 4.20 -32.89
N LEU A 477 3.82 3.02 -32.80
CA LEU A 477 3.02 2.45 -33.88
C LEU A 477 1.79 3.28 -34.20
N GLU A 478 1.02 3.67 -33.18
CA GLU A 478 -0.17 4.50 -33.35
C GLU A 478 0.18 5.84 -34.02
N LEU A 479 1.34 6.43 -33.68
CA LEU A 479 1.80 7.68 -34.29
C LEU A 479 2.32 7.53 -35.72
N SER A 480 2.88 6.36 -36.09
CA SER A 480 3.36 6.12 -37.45
C SER A 480 2.23 5.87 -38.46
N GLY A 481 1.03 5.52 -37.98
CA GLY A 481 -0.11 5.14 -38.83
C GLY A 481 0.11 3.82 -39.58
N PRO A 482 -0.90 3.35 -40.34
CA PRO A 482 -0.71 2.26 -41.30
C PRO A 482 0.37 2.63 -42.31
N LEU A 483 1.14 1.63 -42.75
CA LEU A 483 1.93 1.78 -43.97
C LEU A 483 0.92 1.81 -45.11
N ASP A 484 0.50 3.00 -45.54
CA ASP A 484 -0.33 3.15 -46.73
C ASP A 484 0.49 2.59 -47.91
N ASP A 485 -0.09 1.69 -48.73
CA ASP A 485 0.52 1.10 -49.93
C ASP A 485 0.88 2.15 -51.03
N GLU A 486 0.74 3.44 -50.73
CA GLU A 486 1.10 4.57 -51.61
C GLU A 486 2.60 4.91 -51.61
N ASP A 487 3.40 4.26 -50.77
CA ASP A 487 4.86 4.17 -51.00
C ASP A 487 5.15 3.08 -52.05
N GLU A 488 4.34 3.02 -53.12
CA GLU A 488 4.71 2.37 -54.36
C GLU A 488 6.00 3.06 -54.81
N PHE A 489 7.09 2.31 -54.68
CA PHE A 489 8.42 2.69 -55.10
C PHE A 489 8.31 3.20 -56.54
N ASP A 490 8.33 4.53 -56.72
CA ASP A 490 8.29 5.17 -58.03
C ASP A 490 9.63 4.85 -58.72
N SER A 491 9.68 3.63 -59.25
CA SER A 491 10.84 2.98 -59.82
C SER A 491 11.12 3.46 -61.24
N ASP A 492 10.54 4.59 -61.66
CA ASP A 492 10.70 5.15 -62.99
C ASP A 492 10.97 6.66 -62.93
N SER A 493 12.15 7.06 -62.45
CA SER A 493 12.77 8.31 -62.91
C SER A 493 14.28 8.21 -63.04
N ALA A 494 14.71 7.27 -63.86
CA ALA A 494 16.03 7.30 -64.49
C ALA A 494 16.05 8.28 -65.67
N TYR A 495 15.64 9.54 -65.50
CA TYR A 495 15.97 10.62 -66.44
C TYR A 495 16.03 11.95 -65.71
N GLU A 496 17.21 12.58 -65.78
CA GLU A 496 17.47 13.92 -65.26
C GLU A 496 16.49 14.95 -65.84
N SER A 497 15.88 15.76 -64.98
CA SER A 497 15.63 17.15 -65.33
C SER A 497 15.64 18.02 -64.08
N ASP A 498 16.58 18.95 -64.12
CA ASP A 498 16.84 20.02 -63.17
C ASP A 498 15.66 21.02 -63.20
N ASP A 499 14.73 20.95 -62.23
CA ASP A 499 13.82 22.06 -61.95
C ASP A 499 13.58 22.19 -60.44
N SER A 500 14.14 23.27 -59.89
CA SER A 500 14.15 23.62 -58.48
C SER A 500 12.83 24.27 -58.11
N SER A 501 11.79 23.51 -57.75
CA SER A 501 10.59 24.01 -57.03
C SER A 501 9.65 22.90 -56.55
N ASN A 502 10.15 21.83 -55.89
CA ASN A 502 9.28 20.91 -55.15
C ASN A 502 9.32 21.26 -53.66
N PRO A 503 8.21 21.68 -53.02
CA PRO A 503 8.20 21.91 -51.58
C PRO A 503 8.50 20.58 -50.90
N ALA A 504 9.59 20.53 -50.14
CA ALA A 504 10.06 19.32 -49.46
C ALA A 504 8.88 18.61 -48.79
N ARG A 505 8.41 17.49 -49.38
CA ARG A 505 7.49 16.55 -48.73
C ARG A 505 8.16 16.19 -47.42
N ARG A 506 7.64 16.69 -46.29
CA ARG A 506 8.07 16.25 -44.96
C ARG A 506 7.87 14.74 -44.93
N GLN A 507 8.96 13.98 -45.01
CA GLN A 507 8.91 12.53 -44.84
C GLN A 507 8.13 12.24 -43.55
N ARG A 508 7.07 11.43 -43.67
CA ARG A 508 6.33 10.94 -42.50
C ARG A 508 7.34 10.23 -41.59
N LYS A 509 7.31 10.56 -40.30
CA LYS A 509 8.20 9.91 -39.33
C LYS A 509 7.79 8.44 -39.20
N GLY A 510 8.75 7.53 -39.36
CA GLY A 510 8.53 6.11 -39.10
C GLY A 510 8.47 5.78 -37.61
N CYS A 511 7.96 4.58 -37.29
CA CYS A 511 7.84 4.09 -35.90
C CYS A 511 9.16 4.21 -35.11
N LEU A 512 10.30 3.88 -35.71
CA LEU A 512 11.62 3.99 -35.06
C LEU A 512 11.97 5.43 -34.65
N GLN A 513 11.62 6.43 -35.47
CA GLN A 513 11.92 7.83 -35.17
C GLN A 513 11.08 8.31 -33.98
N PHE A 514 9.78 7.98 -33.95
CA PHE A 514 8.93 8.27 -32.79
C PHE A 514 9.41 7.54 -31.54
N MET A 515 9.86 6.30 -31.68
CA MET A 515 10.45 5.53 -30.58
C MET A 515 11.67 6.25 -29.99
N GLN A 516 12.62 6.67 -30.84
CA GLN A 516 13.81 7.41 -30.42
C GLN A 516 13.46 8.70 -29.67
N GLU A 517 12.54 9.50 -30.22
CA GLU A 517 12.10 10.75 -29.61
C GLU A 517 11.48 10.53 -28.23
N MET A 518 10.61 9.53 -28.07
CA MET A 518 10.02 9.20 -26.78
C MET A 518 11.04 8.64 -25.80
N MET A 519 11.94 7.77 -26.26
CA MET A 519 13.00 7.24 -25.41
C MET A 519 13.89 8.34 -24.85
N ASP A 520 14.36 9.26 -25.70
CA ASP A 520 15.22 10.37 -25.32
C ASP A 520 14.52 11.41 -24.44
N ARG A 521 13.21 11.55 -24.62
CA ARG A 521 12.40 12.52 -23.88
C ARG A 521 12.07 12.05 -22.47
N PHE A 522 11.79 10.76 -22.26
CA PHE A 522 11.27 10.33 -20.96
C PHE A 522 11.51 8.88 -20.51
N MET A 523 12.22 8.03 -21.26
CA MET A 523 12.49 6.64 -20.80
C MET A 523 13.95 6.38 -20.42
N VAL A 524 14.88 7.21 -20.88
CA VAL A 524 16.32 7.08 -20.57
C VAL A 524 16.72 7.98 -19.40
N ARG A 525 17.81 7.61 -18.72
CA ARG A 525 18.41 8.41 -17.63
C ARG A 525 18.80 9.80 -18.12
N GLY A 526 18.64 10.79 -17.24
CA GLY A 526 18.92 12.20 -17.56
C GLY A 526 17.81 12.87 -18.38
N SER A 527 16.68 12.20 -18.60
CA SER A 527 15.47 12.81 -19.17
C SER A 527 14.69 13.62 -18.13
N HIS A 528 15.06 13.52 -16.84
CA HIS A 528 14.32 14.10 -15.73
C HIS A 528 12.86 13.61 -15.67
N SER A 529 12.55 12.42 -16.17
CA SER A 529 11.22 11.83 -16.07
C SER A 529 11.07 10.95 -14.82
N PRO A 530 9.85 10.48 -14.51
CA PRO A 530 9.62 9.51 -13.43
C PRO A 530 10.31 8.16 -13.62
N MET A 531 10.85 7.86 -14.81
CA MET A 531 11.51 6.58 -15.12
C MET A 531 13.01 6.57 -14.77
N GLN A 532 13.54 7.68 -14.25
CA GLN A 532 14.93 7.81 -13.79
C GLN A 532 15.09 7.28 -12.36
#